data_AF-A0A2G9MPP8-F1
#
_entry.id   AF-A0A2G9MPP8-F1
#
_cell.length_a   1.000
_cell.length_b   1.000
_cell.length_c   1.000
_cell.angle_alpha   90.00
_cell.angle_beta   90.00
_cell.angle_gamma   90.00
#
_symmetry.space_group_name_H-M   'P 1'
#
loop_
_entity.id
_entity.type
_entity.pdbx_description
1 polymer ?
#
loop_
_entity_poly.entity_id
_entity_poly.type
_entity_poly.pdbx_seq_one_letter_code
_entity_poly.pdbx_strand_id
1 'polypeptide(L)'
;MVFIRTKKIYNQDYAYLVKNEWTSQGSRQKSSKYLGKVFSITKKTDIHKIEGENYHEIIKNLIKQELFNHNSQGFEYFDSKIILGRREVILSINEGFLCAHTIQQLLNFKPSNINEGEKLANLLVETGIKLTPEQFVELCNKIFPKDQNKKDHDIEPEEFYY
;
A
#
# COMPACT_ATOMS: atom_id res chain seq x y z
N MET A 1 0.43 -13.08 -10.49
CA MET A 1 0.09 -12.10 -9.43
C MET A 1 0.06 -12.84 -8.10
N VAL A 2 0.59 -12.20 -7.06
CA VAL A 2 0.63 -12.72 -5.70
C VAL A 2 -0.27 -11.82 -4.86
N PHE A 3 -1.11 -12.39 -4.01
CA PHE A 3 -2.00 -11.64 -3.12
C PHE A 3 -2.11 -12.33 -1.76
N ILE A 4 -2.59 -11.60 -0.76
CA ILE A 4 -2.79 -12.11 0.59
C ILE A 4 -4.21 -12.66 0.74
N ARG A 5 -4.33 -13.87 1.28
CA ARG A 5 -5.60 -14.51 1.62
C ARG A 5 -5.63 -14.85 3.10
N THR A 6 -6.77 -14.62 3.75
CA THR A 6 -7.01 -15.04 5.13
C THR A 6 -7.71 -16.40 5.18
N LYS A 7 -7.39 -17.18 6.21
CA LYS A 7 -8.05 -18.44 6.56
C LYS A 7 -8.32 -18.46 8.06
N LYS A 8 -9.55 -18.82 8.43
CA LYS A 8 -9.96 -19.00 9.81
C LYS A 8 -9.60 -20.40 10.32
N ILE A 9 -8.89 -20.49 11.43
CA ILE A 9 -8.49 -21.73 12.10
C ILE A 9 -8.74 -21.53 13.60
N TYR A 10 -9.58 -22.38 14.21
CA TYR A 10 -10.00 -22.26 15.61
C TYR A 10 -10.47 -20.84 15.99
N ASN A 11 -11.32 -20.26 15.12
CA ASN A 11 -11.85 -18.89 15.26
C ASN A 11 -10.80 -17.76 15.26
N GLN A 12 -9.57 -18.05 14.81
CA GLN A 12 -8.52 -17.05 14.63
C GLN A 12 -8.18 -16.93 13.15
N ASP A 13 -7.96 -15.71 12.68
CA ASP A 13 -7.62 -15.45 11.28
C ASP A 13 -6.11 -15.48 11.07
N TYR A 14 -5.71 -16.12 9.98
CA TYR A 14 -4.33 -16.32 9.59
C TYR A 14 -4.15 -15.95 8.13
N ALA A 15 -3.09 -15.20 7.82
CA ALA A 15 -2.83 -14.75 6.46
C ALA A 15 -1.77 -15.61 5.77
N TYR A 16 -2.00 -15.82 4.49
CA TYR A 16 -1.16 -16.60 3.60
C TYR A 16 -0.92 -15.80 2.32
N LEU A 17 0.30 -15.88 1.82
CA LEU A 17 0.65 -15.42 0.50
C LEU A 17 0.21 -16.47 -0.51
N VAL A 18 -0.60 -16.09 -1.49
CA VAL A 18 -1.17 -16.98 -2.50
C VAL A 18 -0.79 -16.50 -3.88
N LYS A 19 -0.49 -17.45 -4.77
CA LYS A 19 -0.26 -17.19 -6.19
C LYS A 19 -1.25 -17.97 -7.06
N ASN A 20 -1.62 -17.39 -8.19
CA ASN A 20 -2.35 -18.09 -9.23
C ASN A 20 -1.38 -18.91 -10.09
N GLU A 21 -1.72 -20.17 -10.33
CA GLU A 21 -0.99 -21.08 -11.24
C GLU A 21 -2.00 -21.67 -12.24
N TRP A 22 -1.61 -21.69 -13.52
CA TRP A 22 -2.39 -22.36 -14.57
C TRP A 22 -2.03 -23.85 -14.60
N THR A 23 -3.05 -24.71 -14.59
CA THR A 23 -2.90 -26.17 -14.68
C THR A 23 -3.70 -26.70 -15.87
N SER A 24 -3.52 -27.97 -16.23
CA SER A 24 -4.31 -28.62 -17.28
C SER A 24 -5.82 -28.61 -17.02
N GLN A 25 -6.25 -28.44 -15.76
CA GLN A 25 -7.64 -28.36 -15.33
C GLN A 25 -8.12 -26.91 -15.07
N GLY A 26 -7.35 -25.92 -15.50
CA GLY A 26 -7.65 -24.50 -15.32
C GLY A 26 -6.81 -23.80 -14.26
N SER A 27 -7.20 -22.58 -13.91
CA SER A 27 -6.55 -21.78 -12.87
C SER A 27 -6.74 -22.40 -11.49
N ARG A 28 -5.65 -22.46 -10.71
CA ARG A 28 -5.62 -22.92 -9.32
C ARG A 28 -4.86 -21.90 -8.47
N GLN A 29 -5.28 -21.76 -7.22
CA GLN A 29 -4.60 -20.95 -6.22
C GLN A 29 -3.68 -21.82 -5.38
N LYS A 30 -2.41 -21.46 -5.29
CA LYS A 30 -1.41 -22.15 -4.46
C LYS A 30 -0.94 -21.24 -3.34
N SER A 31 -1.12 -21.70 -2.10
CA SER A 31 -0.51 -21.07 -0.93
C SER A 31 1.01 -21.20 -1.02
N SER A 32 1.68 -20.06 -1.10
CA SER A 32 3.14 -19.97 -1.23
C SER A 32 3.84 -19.82 0.11
N LYS A 33 3.26 -19.05 1.05
CA LYS A 33 3.90 -18.72 2.33
C LYS A 33 2.86 -18.44 3.40
N TYR A 34 3.08 -18.96 4.61
CA TYR A 34 2.36 -18.50 5.80
C TYR A 34 2.94 -17.17 6.27
N LEU A 35 2.10 -16.16 6.45
CA LEU A 35 2.55 -14.82 6.84
C LEU A 35 2.42 -14.59 8.34
N GLY A 36 1.37 -15.11 8.99
CA GLY A 36 1.16 -14.90 10.42
C GLY A 36 -0.30 -14.83 10.84
N LYS A 37 -0.50 -14.55 12.12
CA LYS A 37 -1.82 -14.28 12.71
C LYS A 37 -2.27 -12.87 12.35
N VAL A 38 -3.53 -12.75 11.95
CA VAL A 38 -4.17 -11.49 11.57
C VAL A 38 -4.91 -10.92 12.77
N PHE A 39 -4.72 -9.61 12.98
CA PHE A 39 -5.49 -8.80 13.91
C PHE A 39 -6.23 -7.74 13.11
N SER A 40 -7.54 -7.67 13.30
CA SER A 40 -8.37 -6.63 12.69
C SER A 40 -8.52 -5.48 13.69
N ILE A 41 -8.22 -4.27 13.25
CA ILE A 41 -8.30 -3.06 14.09
C ILE A 41 -9.18 -2.00 13.41
N THR A 42 -10.05 -1.37 14.20
CA THR A 42 -10.99 -0.37 13.69
C THR A 42 -10.35 1.02 13.65
N LYS A 43 -10.57 1.76 12.54
CA LYS A 43 -10.08 3.12 12.37
C LYS A 43 -10.81 4.07 13.34
N LYS A 44 -10.08 4.92 14.05
CA LYS A 44 -10.66 5.97 14.92
C LYS A 44 -10.62 7.35 14.27
N THR A 45 -9.53 7.65 13.58
CA THR A 45 -9.31 8.93 12.91
C THR A 45 -8.79 8.72 11.51
N ASP A 46 -8.99 9.68 10.63
CA ASP A 46 -8.50 9.64 9.25
C ASP A 46 -7.71 10.89 8.92
N ILE A 47 -6.52 10.98 9.51
CA ILE A 47 -5.63 12.12 9.34
C ILE A 47 -4.32 11.59 8.78
N HIS A 48 -4.02 11.97 7.55
CA HIS A 48 -2.73 11.74 6.93
C HIS A 48 -2.10 13.08 6.57
N LYS A 49 -0.82 13.21 6.91
CA LYS A 49 0.03 14.32 6.49
C LYS A 49 1.21 13.75 5.74
N ILE A 50 1.40 14.21 4.50
CA ILE A 50 2.52 13.78 3.67
C ILE A 50 3.78 14.51 4.14
N GLU A 51 4.50 13.92 5.11
CA GLU A 51 5.69 14.51 5.74
C GLU A 51 6.93 13.64 5.51
N GLY A 52 8.07 14.26 5.18
CA GLY A 52 9.36 13.60 4.97
C GLY A 52 10.15 14.21 3.80
N GLU A 53 11.46 14.02 3.81
CA GLU A 53 12.36 14.57 2.79
C GLU A 53 12.49 13.66 1.56
N ASN A 54 12.37 12.35 1.77
CA ASN A 54 12.51 11.35 0.71
C ASN A 54 11.37 10.32 0.75
N TYR A 55 11.19 9.60 -0.36
CA TYR A 55 10.14 8.58 -0.50
C TYR A 55 10.10 7.61 0.68
N HIS A 56 11.26 7.08 1.08
CA HIS A 56 11.32 6.08 2.14
C HIS A 56 10.83 6.63 3.48
N GLU A 57 11.21 7.86 3.81
CA GLU A 57 10.77 8.54 5.02
C GLU A 57 9.27 8.84 5.00
N ILE A 58 8.75 9.34 3.87
CA ILE A 58 7.32 9.61 3.70
C ILE A 58 6.49 8.34 3.94
N ILE A 59 6.86 7.22 3.32
CA ILE A 59 6.15 5.95 3.53
C ILE A 59 6.24 5.48 4.98
N LYS A 60 7.41 5.59 5.63
CA LYS A 60 7.57 5.25 7.06
C LYS A 60 6.66 6.11 7.94
N ASN A 61 6.54 7.40 7.65
CA ASN A 61 5.67 8.30 8.38
C ASN A 61 4.19 7.98 8.16
N LEU A 62 3.79 7.67 6.93
CA LEU A 62 2.43 7.23 6.61
C LEU A 62 2.05 5.95 7.37
N ILE A 63 2.95 4.95 7.42
CA ILE A 63 2.71 3.71 8.19
C ILE A 63 2.51 4.02 9.68
N LYS A 64 3.35 4.88 10.26
CA LYS A 64 3.21 5.29 11.67
C LYS A 64 1.90 6.03 11.92
N GLN A 65 1.50 6.92 11.00
CA GLN A 65 0.22 7.65 11.09
C GLN A 65 -0.96 6.69 10.98
N GLU A 66 -0.94 5.69 10.09
CA GLU A 66 -2.01 4.70 9.98
C GLU A 66 -2.15 3.88 11.28
N LEU A 67 -1.03 3.44 11.87
CA LEU A 67 -1.05 2.77 13.18
C LEU A 67 -1.66 3.66 14.28
N PHE A 68 -1.26 4.93 14.32
CA PHE A 68 -1.82 5.91 15.24
C PHE A 68 -3.33 6.10 15.04
N ASN A 69 -3.78 6.20 13.78
CA ASN A 69 -5.18 6.39 13.40
C ASN A 69 -6.10 5.24 13.83
N HIS A 70 -5.55 4.03 14.00
CA HIS A 70 -6.29 2.86 14.49
C HIS A 70 -6.14 2.66 16.00
N ASN A 71 -5.52 3.60 16.72
CA ASN A 71 -5.23 3.50 18.17
C ASN A 71 -4.62 2.15 18.52
N SER A 72 -3.56 1.79 17.80
CA SER A 72 -2.92 0.49 17.83
C SER A 72 -2.07 0.29 19.10
N GLN A 73 -2.67 0.43 20.28
CA GLN A 73 -1.97 0.23 21.55
C GLN A 73 -1.32 -1.17 21.58
N GLY A 74 -0.01 -1.20 21.81
CA GLY A 74 0.80 -2.43 21.83
C GLY A 74 1.36 -2.88 20.48
N PHE A 75 0.95 -2.28 19.35
CA PHE A 75 1.54 -2.53 18.04
C PHE A 75 2.62 -1.50 17.73
N GLU A 76 3.76 -1.99 17.29
CA GLU A 76 4.92 -1.17 16.95
C GLU A 76 5.38 -1.46 15.53
N TYR A 77 5.77 -0.40 14.82
CA TYR A 77 6.43 -0.51 13.53
C TYR A 77 7.95 -0.50 13.74
N PHE A 78 8.62 -1.60 13.40
CA PHE A 78 10.07 -1.74 13.53
C PHE A 78 10.62 -2.56 12.37
N ASP A 79 11.67 -2.06 11.72
CA ASP A 79 12.39 -2.76 10.63
C ASP A 79 11.46 -3.38 9.56
N SER A 80 10.57 -2.55 9.00
CA SER A 80 9.59 -2.97 7.98
C SER A 80 8.58 -4.01 8.46
N LYS A 81 8.43 -4.24 9.77
CA LYS A 81 7.51 -5.22 10.37
C LYS A 81 6.57 -4.57 11.37
N ILE A 82 5.45 -5.23 11.62
CA ILE A 82 4.55 -4.91 12.73
C ILE A 82 4.76 -5.92 13.83
N ILE A 83 5.07 -5.42 15.03
CA ILE A 83 5.36 -6.22 16.21
C ILE A 83 4.29 -5.98 17.26
N LEU A 84 3.79 -7.05 17.87
CA LEU A 84 2.98 -7.00 19.10
C LEU A 84 3.78 -7.69 20.21
N GLY A 85 4.35 -6.88 21.12
CA GLY A 85 5.28 -7.35 22.15
C GLY A 85 6.60 -7.88 21.55
N ARG A 86 6.69 -9.20 21.30
CA ARG A 86 7.88 -9.85 20.71
C ARG A 86 7.59 -10.64 19.44
N ARG A 87 6.35 -10.56 18.94
CA ARG A 87 5.89 -11.38 17.81
C ARG A 87 5.56 -10.49 16.64
N GLU A 88 6.01 -10.89 15.47
CA GLU A 88 5.55 -10.33 14.20
C GLU A 88 4.08 -10.70 14.00
N VAL A 89 3.28 -9.72 13.62
CA VAL A 89 1.84 -9.84 13.41
C VAL A 89 1.43 -9.16 12.12
N ILE A 90 0.21 -9.47 11.68
CA ILE A 90 -0.39 -8.87 10.49
C ILE A 90 -1.59 -8.07 10.95
N LEU A 91 -1.66 -6.82 10.51
CA LEU A 91 -2.84 -6.01 10.75
C LEU A 91 -3.70 -5.99 9.49
N SER A 92 -4.96 -6.39 9.61
CA SER A 92 -5.96 -6.12 8.59
C SER A 92 -6.47 -4.71 8.85
N ILE A 93 -6.15 -3.79 7.95
CA ILE A 93 -6.44 -2.36 8.09
C ILE A 93 -7.09 -1.89 6.79
N ASN A 94 -8.22 -1.19 6.89
CA ASN A 94 -9.00 -0.75 5.73
C ASN A 94 -9.28 -1.96 4.80
N GLU A 95 -8.87 -1.87 3.53
CA GLU A 95 -9.04 -2.92 2.51
C GLU A 95 -7.78 -3.78 2.31
N GLY A 96 -6.72 -3.52 3.09
CA GLY A 96 -5.41 -4.14 2.91
C GLY A 96 -4.86 -4.83 4.16
N PHE A 97 -3.59 -5.21 4.06
CA PHE A 97 -2.84 -5.85 5.13
C PHE A 97 -1.54 -5.12 5.38
N LEU A 98 -1.40 -4.51 6.55
CA LEU A 98 -0.15 -3.92 6.99
C LEU A 98 0.72 -5.02 7.61
N CYS A 99 1.68 -5.53 6.82
CA CYS A 99 2.61 -6.59 7.22
C CYS A 99 3.96 -6.45 6.51
N ALA A 100 4.93 -7.28 6.91
CA ALA A 100 6.28 -7.19 6.36
C ALA A 100 6.35 -7.29 4.83
N HIS A 101 5.51 -8.14 4.23
CA HIS A 101 5.49 -8.31 2.79
C HIS A 101 5.04 -7.05 2.05
N THR A 102 3.87 -6.51 2.38
CA THR A 102 3.30 -5.32 1.73
C THR A 102 4.12 -4.07 2.01
N ILE A 103 4.61 -3.92 3.25
CA ILE A 103 5.51 -2.83 3.63
C ILE A 103 6.80 -2.88 2.80
N GLN A 104 7.43 -4.06 2.66
CA GLN A 104 8.64 -4.18 1.85
C GLN A 104 8.38 -3.90 0.37
N GLN A 105 7.25 -4.35 -0.18
CA GLN A 105 6.89 -4.04 -1.57
C GLN A 105 6.71 -2.54 -1.79
N LEU A 106 6.03 -1.86 -0.85
CA LEU A 106 5.86 -0.41 -0.89
C LEU A 106 7.20 0.32 -0.72
N LEU A 107 8.03 -0.05 0.25
CA LEU A 107 9.33 0.59 0.48
C LEU A 107 10.33 0.39 -0.66
N ASN A 108 10.30 -0.78 -1.32
CA ASN A 108 11.19 -1.11 -2.43
C ASN A 108 10.68 -0.57 -3.77
N PHE A 109 9.50 0.05 -3.80
CA PHE A 109 9.00 0.73 -4.99
C PHE A 109 9.92 1.90 -5.32
N LYS A 110 10.38 1.96 -6.57
CA LYS A 110 11.24 3.02 -7.07
C LYS A 110 10.42 3.91 -8.00
N PRO A 111 9.97 5.09 -7.55
CA PRO A 111 9.22 5.99 -8.41
C PRO A 111 10.13 6.47 -9.54
N SER A 112 9.86 6.02 -10.77
CA SER A 112 10.67 6.38 -11.93
C SER A 112 9.94 7.35 -12.87
N ASN A 113 8.65 7.14 -13.07
CA ASN A 113 7.80 7.99 -13.92
C ASN A 113 6.37 8.09 -13.38
N ILE A 114 5.62 9.09 -13.84
CA ILE A 114 4.25 9.33 -13.38
C ILE A 114 3.27 8.21 -13.79
N ASN A 115 3.58 7.46 -14.84
CA ASN A 115 2.77 6.32 -15.29
C ASN A 115 2.81 5.15 -14.30
N GLU A 116 3.75 5.14 -13.35
CA GLU A 116 3.76 4.17 -12.24
C GLU A 116 2.82 4.56 -11.08
N GLY A 117 2.07 5.66 -11.21
CA GLY A 117 1.10 6.11 -10.20
C GLY A 117 0.06 5.03 -9.86
N GLU A 118 -0.47 4.31 -10.86
CA GLU A 118 -1.41 3.20 -10.65
C GLU A 118 -0.79 2.09 -9.79
N LYS A 119 0.48 1.75 -10.05
CA LYS A 119 1.21 0.73 -9.31
C LYS A 119 1.43 1.16 -7.85
N LEU A 120 1.76 2.43 -7.61
CA LEU A 120 1.87 2.97 -6.26
C LEU A 120 0.52 2.95 -5.53
N ALA A 121 -0.56 3.34 -6.20
CA ALA A 121 -1.90 3.31 -5.63
C ALA A 121 -2.30 1.89 -5.20
N ASN A 122 -2.04 0.90 -6.05
CA ASN A 122 -2.28 -0.50 -5.72
C ASN A 122 -1.46 -0.95 -4.51
N LEU A 123 -0.18 -0.58 -4.42
CA LEU A 123 0.66 -0.91 -3.26
C LEU A 123 0.16 -0.26 -1.97
N LEU A 124 -0.34 0.98 -2.02
CA LEU A 124 -0.93 1.67 -0.87
C LEU A 124 -2.19 0.95 -0.38
N VAL A 125 -3.10 0.60 -1.30
CA VAL A 125 -4.32 -0.16 -1.01
C VAL A 125 -3.99 -1.53 -0.43
N GLU A 126 -3.06 -2.28 -1.03
CA GLU A 126 -2.62 -3.58 -0.52
C GLU A 126 -2.01 -3.50 0.88
N THR A 127 -1.29 -2.42 1.18
CA THR A 127 -0.71 -2.16 2.51
C THR A 127 -1.76 -1.70 3.51
N GLY A 128 -2.95 -1.30 3.05
CA GLY A 128 -4.04 -0.78 3.87
C GLY A 128 -3.89 0.71 4.20
N ILE A 129 -3.00 1.45 3.52
CA ILE A 129 -2.83 2.90 3.68
C ILE A 129 -3.85 3.59 2.79
N LYS A 130 -4.81 4.30 3.39
CA LYS A 130 -5.89 4.96 2.66
C LYS A 130 -5.62 6.45 2.58
N LEU A 131 -5.29 6.95 1.38
CA LEU A 131 -5.12 8.37 1.11
C LEU A 131 -6.35 8.93 0.38
N THR A 132 -6.65 10.21 0.61
CA THR A 132 -7.60 10.94 -0.24
C THR A 132 -6.96 11.23 -1.61
N PRO A 133 -7.75 11.54 -2.65
CA PRO A 133 -7.21 11.92 -3.96
C PRO A 133 -6.20 13.08 -3.86
N GLU A 134 -6.47 14.08 -3.02
CA GLU A 134 -5.60 15.24 -2.84
C GLU A 134 -4.26 14.84 -2.21
N GLN A 135 -4.30 14.01 -1.16
CA GLN A 135 -3.10 13.48 -0.49
C GLN A 135 -2.28 12.59 -1.42
N PHE A 136 -2.95 11.80 -2.26
CA PHE A 136 -2.27 10.95 -3.24
C PHE A 136 -1.57 11.79 -4.31
N VAL A 137 -2.21 12.84 -4.81
CA VAL A 137 -1.59 13.80 -5.74
C VAL A 137 -0.42 14.52 -5.08
N GLU A 138 -0.56 14.94 -3.82
CA GLU A 138 0.53 15.56 -3.06
C GLU A 138 1.73 14.61 -2.92
N LEU A 139 1.48 13.35 -2.57
CA LEU A 139 2.49 12.30 -2.50
C LEU A 139 3.19 12.13 -3.86
N CYS A 140 2.44 12.00 -4.94
CA CYS A 140 2.98 11.83 -6.29
C CYS A 140 3.87 13.02 -6.69
N ASN A 141 3.43 14.25 -6.43
CA ASN A 141 4.19 15.46 -6.74
C ASN A 141 5.52 15.57 -5.96
N LYS A 142 5.62 14.96 -4.78
CA LYS A 142 6.85 14.94 -3.99
C LYS A 142 7.83 13.86 -4.44
N ILE A 143 7.33 12.72 -4.93
CA ILE A 143 8.15 11.52 -5.15
C ILE A 143 8.55 11.33 -6.61
N PHE A 144 7.71 11.76 -7.55
CA PHE A 144 7.99 11.63 -8.97
C PHE A 144 8.79 12.84 -9.45
N PRO A 145 9.82 12.62 -10.27
CA PRO A 145 10.52 13.72 -10.92
C PRO A 145 9.51 14.50 -11.77
N LYS A 146 9.54 15.83 -11.69
CA LYS A 146 8.77 16.67 -12.60
C LYS A 146 9.36 16.48 -14.00
N ASP A 147 8.58 15.90 -14.91
CA ASP A 147 8.93 15.89 -16.33
C ASP A 147 9.01 17.34 -16.80
N GLN A 148 10.23 17.89 -16.91
CA GLN A 148 10.48 19.23 -17.44
C GLN A 148 10.28 19.34 -18.97
N ASN A 149 9.66 18.33 -19.60
CA ASN A 149 9.51 18.22 -21.05
C ASN A 149 8.04 18.04 -21.48
N LYS A 150 7.10 18.77 -20.88
CA LYS A 150 5.91 19.20 -21.64
C LYS A 150 6.27 20.51 -22.32
N LYS A 151 6.89 20.42 -23.50
CA LYS A 151 6.80 21.51 -24.47
C LYS A 151 5.32 21.65 -24.82
N ASP A 152 4.83 22.86 -24.67
CA ASP A 152 3.52 23.31 -25.08
C ASP A 152 3.23 22.81 -26.50
N HIS A 153 2.32 21.84 -26.63
CA HIS A 153 1.56 21.73 -27.85
C HIS A 153 0.37 22.66 -27.64
N ASP A 154 0.58 23.91 -28.05
CA ASP A 154 -0.48 24.85 -28.36
C ASP A 154 -1.46 24.14 -29.29
N ILE A 155 -2.64 23.80 -28.76
CA ILE A 155 -3.77 23.40 -29.57
C ILE A 155 -4.32 24.72 -30.10
N GLU A 156 -3.98 25.05 -31.34
CA GLU A 156 -4.66 26.13 -32.06
C GLU A 156 -6.17 25.83 -32.07
N PRO A 157 -7.03 26.79 -31.69
CA PRO A 157 -8.47 26.58 -31.76
C PRO A 157 -8.88 26.50 -33.23
N GLU A 158 -9.45 25.37 -33.64
CA GLU A 158 -10.10 25.24 -34.96
C GLU A 158 -11.20 26.30 -35.08
N GLU A 159 -11.00 27.26 -35.98
CA GLU A 159 -12.02 28.22 -36.39
C GLU A 159 -13.16 27.46 -37.07
N PHE A 160 -14.26 27.25 -36.35
CA PHE A 160 -15.53 26.82 -36.93
C PHE A 160 -16.15 28.00 -37.70
N TYR A 161 -15.94 28.05 -39.01
CA TYR A 161 -16.77 28.86 -39.90
C TYR A 161 -18.10 28.13 -40.17
N TYR A 162 -19.21 28.78 -39.79
CA TYR A 162 -20.58 28.43 -40.18
C TYR A 162 -20.96 29.10 -41.50
#